data_AF-A0A8I2ZSY7-F1
#
_entry.id   AF-A0A8I2ZSY7-F1
#
_cell.length_a   1.000
_cell.length_b   1.000
_cell.length_c   1.000
_cell.angle_alpha   90.00
_cell.angle_beta   90.00
_cell.angle_gamma   90.00
#
_symmetry.space_group_name_H-M   'P 1'
#
loop_
_entity.id
_entity.type
_entity.pdbx_description
1 polymer ?
#
loop_
_entity_poly.entity_id
_entity_poly.type
_entity_poly.pdbx_seq_one_letter_code
_entity_poly.pdbx_strand_id
1 'polypeptide(L)'
;MTQLATILKGLNLDHAQQAKAEADAAADAAEPTPQTWEQELQTLTKAEQDALARLLAEDAENPVDETKPYLTPWQPRRYIAPFAFIPRYLEVNQNICAAVYLRHPVARRGEAEVPTPFPIDQNQLAFNWYLRRR
;
A
#
# COMPACT_ATOMS: atom_id res chain seq x y z
N MET A 1 -1.66 -13.50 -15.64
CA MET A 1 -2.64 -14.43 -15.02
C MET A 1 -3.07 -13.98 -13.62
N THR A 2 -2.21 -13.37 -12.81
CA THR A 2 -2.53 -12.95 -11.43
C THR A 2 -3.27 -11.62 -11.33
N GLN A 3 -2.98 -10.62 -12.18
CA GLN A 3 -3.65 -9.30 -12.14
C GLN A 3 -5.16 -9.37 -12.43
N LEU A 4 -5.56 -10.11 -13.48
CA LEU A 4 -6.97 -10.27 -13.84
C LEU A 4 -7.76 -10.95 -12.71
N ALA A 5 -7.15 -11.93 -12.04
CA ALA A 5 -7.73 -12.59 -10.87
C ALA A 5 -7.83 -11.66 -9.65
N THR A 6 -6.91 -10.72 -9.46
CA THR A 6 -6.99 -9.69 -8.40
C THR A 6 -8.08 -8.66 -8.70
N ILE A 7 -8.19 -8.21 -9.96
CA ILE A 7 -9.23 -7.29 -10.43
C ILE A 7 -10.63 -7.93 -10.30
N LEU A 8 -10.77 -9.19 -10.74
CA LEU A 8 -12.01 -9.97 -10.58
C LEU A 8 -12.37 -10.25 -9.12
N LYS A 9 -11.38 -10.33 -8.21
CA LYS A 9 -11.60 -10.52 -6.77
C LYS A 9 -11.96 -9.22 -6.04
N GLY A 10 -11.60 -8.06 -6.61
CA GLY A 10 -12.01 -6.74 -6.12
C GLY A 10 -13.44 -6.36 -6.54
N LEU A 11 -13.93 -6.93 -7.64
CA LEU A 11 -15.35 -6.98 -7.95
C LEU A 11 -15.98 -7.99 -6.98
N ASN A 12 -16.98 -7.58 -6.20
CA ASN A 12 -17.71 -8.45 -5.27
C ASN A 12 -18.66 -9.37 -6.08
N LEU A 13 -18.07 -10.15 -6.99
CA LEU A 13 -18.74 -11.08 -7.90
C LEU A 13 -19.27 -12.32 -7.16
N ASP A 14 -19.25 -12.35 -5.83
CA ASP A 14 -19.88 -13.41 -5.04
C ASP A 14 -21.37 -13.54 -5.39
N HIS A 15 -22.04 -12.43 -5.70
CA HIS A 15 -23.42 -12.43 -6.22
C HIS A 15 -23.52 -12.92 -7.67
N ALA A 16 -22.55 -12.58 -8.52
CA ALA A 16 -22.50 -13.05 -9.90
C ALA A 16 -22.16 -14.56 -9.98
N GLN A 17 -21.33 -15.07 -9.07
CA GLN A 17 -21.00 -16.49 -8.94
C GLN A 17 -22.15 -17.30 -8.33
N GLN A 18 -22.91 -16.74 -7.38
CA GLN A 18 -24.12 -17.38 -6.85
C GLN A 18 -25.24 -17.41 -7.91
N ALA A 19 -25.48 -16.31 -8.63
CA ALA A 19 -26.44 -16.27 -9.74
C ALA A 19 -26.03 -17.17 -10.91
N LYS A 20 -24.71 -17.29 -11.17
CA LYS A 20 -24.16 -18.20 -12.18
C LYS A 20 -24.22 -19.66 -11.72
N ALA A 21 -24.02 -19.97 -10.44
CA ALA A 21 -24.17 -21.32 -9.90
C ALA A 21 -25.63 -21.82 -9.92
N GLU A 22 -26.61 -20.94 -9.72
CA GLU A 22 -28.04 -21.28 -9.85
C GLU A 22 -28.47 -21.42 -11.33
N ALA A 23 -27.85 -20.67 -12.25
CA ALA A 23 -28.07 -20.79 -13.70
C ALA A 23 -27.36 -22.01 -14.32
N ASP A 24 -26.17 -22.36 -13.85
CA ASP A 24 -25.36 -23.50 -14.32
C ASP A 24 -25.96 -24.85 -13.87
N ALA A 25 -26.79 -24.88 -12.82
CA ALA A 25 -27.56 -26.07 -12.44
C ALA A 25 -28.72 -26.39 -13.43
N ALA A 26 -29.09 -25.43 -14.30
CA ALA A 26 -30.16 -25.57 -15.28
C ALA A 26 -29.68 -25.63 -16.74
N ALA A 27 -28.38 -25.48 -17.01
CA ALA A 27 -27.82 -25.41 -18.35
C ALA A 27 -26.67 -26.43 -18.54
N ASP A 28 -27.00 -27.71 -18.42
CA ASP A 28 -26.15 -28.77 -18.94
C ASP A 28 -26.30 -28.82 -20.48
N ALA A 29 -25.17 -28.82 -21.20
CA ALA A 29 -25.03 -28.92 -22.67
C ALA A 29 -25.03 -27.66 -23.57
N ALA A 30 -24.36 -26.57 -23.17
CA ALA A 30 -23.87 -25.59 -24.16
C ALA A 30 -22.41 -25.19 -23.86
N GLU A 31 -21.49 -25.50 -24.78
CA GLU A 31 -20.09 -25.06 -24.68
C GLU A 31 -20.02 -23.52 -24.69
N PRO A 32 -19.24 -22.89 -23.79
CA PRO A 32 -19.14 -21.44 -23.74
C PRO A 32 -18.38 -20.96 -24.99
N THR A 33 -19.10 -20.30 -25.90
CA THR A 33 -18.51 -19.57 -27.01
C THR A 33 -17.54 -18.50 -26.49
N PRO A 34 -16.41 -18.24 -27.19
CA PRO A 34 -15.47 -17.21 -26.78
C PRO A 34 -16.14 -15.85 -26.97
N GLN A 35 -16.66 -15.29 -25.89
CA GLN A 35 -17.19 -13.93 -25.86
C GLN A 35 -15.99 -12.98 -26.06
N THR A 36 -16.09 -12.09 -27.04
CA THR A 36 -15.12 -11.00 -27.17
C THR A 36 -15.28 -10.09 -25.96
N TRP A 37 -14.18 -9.68 -25.33
CA TRP A 37 -14.12 -8.66 -24.27
C TRP A 37 -15.06 -7.45 -24.45
N GLU A 38 -15.28 -7.01 -25.69
CA GLU A 38 -16.23 -5.95 -26.06
C GLU A 38 -17.70 -6.29 -25.79
N GLN A 39 -18.09 -7.56 -25.95
CA GLN A 39 -19.45 -8.04 -25.69
C GLN A 39 -19.72 -8.14 -24.19
N GLU A 40 -18.73 -8.58 -23.41
CA GLU A 40 -18.81 -8.62 -21.95
C GLU A 40 -18.96 -7.20 -21.37
N LEU A 41 -18.20 -6.22 -21.90
CA LEU A 41 -18.33 -4.80 -21.55
C LEU A 41 -19.75 -4.23 -21.76
N GLN A 42 -20.48 -4.71 -22.76
CA GLN A 42 -21.85 -4.26 -23.04
C GLN A 42 -22.89 -4.89 -22.12
N THR A 43 -22.57 -6.01 -21.48
CA THR A 43 -23.47 -6.68 -20.52
C THR A 43 -23.36 -6.12 -19.10
N LEU A 44 -22.33 -5.32 -18.81
CA LEU A 44 -22.11 -4.70 -17.51
C LEU A 44 -23.12 -3.57 -17.24
N THR A 45 -23.62 -3.52 -16.01
CA THR A 45 -24.42 -2.40 -15.52
C THR A 45 -23.57 -1.12 -15.43
N LYS A 46 -24.22 0.05 -15.47
CA LYS A 46 -23.51 1.33 -15.38
C LYS A 46 -22.62 1.45 -14.14
N ALA A 47 -23.07 0.94 -13.00
CA ALA A 47 -22.30 0.95 -11.76
C ALA A 47 -21.03 0.09 -11.87
N GLU A 48 -21.09 -1.04 -12.56
CA GLU A 48 -19.93 -1.90 -12.79
C GLU A 48 -18.96 -1.30 -13.81
N GLN A 49 -19.48 -0.61 -14.85
CA GLN A 49 -18.65 0.14 -15.78
C GLN A 49 -17.88 1.28 -15.08
N ASP A 50 -18.54 2.01 -14.18
CA ASP A 50 -17.90 3.07 -13.38
C ASP A 50 -16.83 2.49 -12.43
N ALA A 51 -17.11 1.33 -11.82
CA ALA A 51 -16.15 0.62 -10.97
C ALA A 51 -14.93 0.11 -11.77
N LEU A 52 -15.15 -0.44 -12.97
CA LEU A 52 -14.09 -0.89 -13.86
C LEU A 52 -13.22 0.27 -14.32
N ALA A 53 -13.83 1.40 -14.72
CA ALA A 53 -13.11 2.59 -15.12
C ALA A 53 -12.19 3.12 -14.00
N ARG A 54 -12.67 3.06 -12.75
CA ARG A 54 -11.86 3.42 -11.58
C ARG A 54 -10.68 2.47 -11.37
N LEU A 55 -10.90 1.16 -11.45
CA LEU A 55 -9.84 0.16 -11.29
C LEU A 55 -8.76 0.28 -12.37
N LEU A 56 -9.17 0.56 -13.61
CA LEU A 56 -8.25 0.82 -14.72
C LEU A 56 -7.41 2.08 -14.48
N ALA A 57 -8.01 3.14 -13.91
CA ALA A 57 -7.27 4.34 -13.54
C ALA A 57 -6.26 4.09 -12.41
N GLU A 58 -6.62 3.29 -11.40
CA GLU A 58 -5.74 2.90 -10.30
C GLU A 58 -4.55 2.03 -10.78
N ASP A 59 -4.79 1.07 -11.68
CA ASP A 59 -3.72 0.24 -12.28
C ASP A 59 -2.79 1.08 -13.19
N ALA A 60 -3.34 2.10 -13.87
CA ALA A 60 -2.54 3.02 -14.67
C ALA A 60 -1.61 3.91 -13.83
N GLU A 61 -2.01 4.27 -12.60
CA GLU A 61 -1.17 5.07 -11.69
C GLU A 61 0.01 4.26 -11.13
N ASN A 62 -0.19 2.96 -10.84
CA ASN A 62 0.82 2.11 -10.22
C ASN A 62 0.83 0.68 -10.83
N PRO A 63 1.34 0.52 -12.06
CA PRO A 63 1.31 -0.75 -12.76
C PRO A 63 2.28 -1.78 -12.16
N VAL A 64 1.98 -3.07 -12.37
CA VAL A 64 2.91 -4.16 -12.10
C VAL A 64 4.01 -4.15 -13.16
N ASP A 65 5.26 -4.04 -12.71
CA ASP A 65 6.44 -3.93 -13.57
C ASP A 65 7.60 -4.73 -12.95
N GLU A 66 7.92 -5.87 -13.56
CA GLU A 66 8.96 -6.80 -13.10
C GLU A 66 10.38 -6.27 -13.33
N THR A 67 10.56 -5.17 -14.07
CA THR A 67 11.89 -4.57 -14.30
C THR A 67 12.37 -3.76 -13.10
N LYS A 68 11.44 -3.35 -12.22
CA LYS A 68 11.76 -2.55 -11.04
C LYS A 68 12.26 -3.42 -9.89
N PRO A 69 13.19 -2.92 -9.06
CA PRO A 69 13.81 -3.69 -7.98
C PRO A 69 12.92 -3.85 -6.73
N TYR A 70 11.75 -3.22 -6.70
CA TYR A 70 10.80 -3.25 -5.59
C TYR A 70 9.49 -3.91 -6.00
N LEU A 71 8.70 -4.33 -5.01
CA LEU A 71 7.39 -4.91 -5.25
C LEU A 71 6.47 -3.86 -5.90
N THR A 72 5.98 -4.17 -7.10
CA THR A 72 4.97 -3.41 -7.82
C THR A 72 3.61 -4.12 -7.75
N PRO A 73 2.49 -3.43 -7.48
CA PRO A 73 2.36 -2.00 -7.22
C PRO A 73 3.13 -1.57 -5.97
N TRP A 74 3.73 -0.38 -6.02
CA TRP A 74 4.46 0.17 -4.89
C TRP A 74 3.57 0.19 -3.65
N GLN A 75 4.06 -0.37 -2.55
CA GLN A 75 3.40 -0.33 -1.26
C GLN A 75 4.42 -0.11 -0.14
N PRO A 76 4.01 0.53 0.97
CA PRO A 76 4.87 0.68 2.13
C PRO A 76 5.32 -0.69 2.69
N ARG A 77 6.52 -0.72 3.27
CA ARG A 77 7.04 -1.94 3.89
C ARG A 77 6.15 -2.40 5.05
N ARG A 78 5.99 -3.71 5.20
CA ARG A 78 5.35 -4.30 6.38
C ARG A 78 6.02 -3.79 7.66
N TYR A 79 5.22 -3.36 8.63
CA TYR A 79 5.67 -2.78 9.91
C TYR A 79 6.50 -1.48 9.79
N ILE A 80 6.29 -0.66 8.75
CA ILE A 80 6.91 0.68 8.69
C ILE A 80 6.31 1.65 9.73
N ALA A 81 5.01 1.54 10.00
CA ALA A 81 4.25 2.46 10.84
C ALA A 81 4.87 2.78 12.22
N PRO A 82 5.32 1.82 13.06
CA PRO A 82 5.89 2.14 14.38
C PRO A 82 7.21 2.92 14.32
N PHE A 83 7.90 2.91 13.18
CA PHE A 83 9.18 3.59 12.99
C PHE A 83 9.07 4.81 12.06
N ALA A 84 7.86 5.13 11.59
CA ALA A 84 7.60 6.21 10.66
C ALA A 84 7.41 7.56 11.39
N PHE A 85 8.47 8.05 12.03
CA PHE A 85 8.49 9.39 12.63
C PHE A 85 9.55 10.26 11.95
N ILE A 86 9.22 11.54 11.75
CA ILE A 86 10.13 12.53 11.16
C ILE A 86 10.66 13.42 12.28
N PRO A 87 11.99 13.50 12.49
CA PRO A 87 12.54 14.34 13.52
C PRO A 87 12.40 15.83 13.17
N ARG A 88 12.16 16.67 14.18
CA ARG A 88 11.90 18.11 14.00
C ARG A 88 13.09 18.93 13.45
N TYR A 89 14.28 18.36 13.46
CA TYR A 89 15.49 18.98 12.92
C TYR A 89 15.70 18.69 11.42
N LEU A 90 14.83 17.88 10.82
CA LEU A 90 14.80 17.61 9.38
C LEU A 90 13.49 18.10 8.77
N GLU A 91 13.61 18.83 7.66
CA GLU A 91 12.49 19.08 6.76
C GLU A 91 12.62 18.13 5.57
N VAL A 92 11.59 17.32 5.32
CA VAL A 92 11.61 16.25 4.32
C VAL A 92 10.53 16.47 3.27
N ASN A 93 10.85 16.17 2.02
CA ASN A 93 9.91 16.16 0.91
C ASN A 93 9.94 14.78 0.23
N GLN A 94 8.87 14.01 0.42
CA GLN A 94 8.75 12.63 -0.04
C GLN A 94 8.59 12.51 -1.56
N ASN A 95 8.05 13.54 -2.22
CA ASN A 95 7.81 13.51 -3.67
C ASN A 95 9.12 13.48 -4.46
N ILE A 96 10.15 14.16 -3.96
CA ILE A 96 11.49 14.23 -4.57
C ILE A 96 12.56 13.48 -3.78
N CYS A 97 12.18 12.83 -2.68
CA CYS A 97 13.09 12.12 -1.77
C CYS A 97 14.26 12.98 -1.25
N ALA A 98 14.00 14.25 -0.94
CA ALA A 98 15.00 15.19 -0.46
C ALA A 98 14.75 15.61 0.99
N ALA A 99 15.83 16.01 1.68
CA ALA A 99 15.76 16.51 3.04
C ALA A 99 16.75 17.66 3.26
N VAL A 100 16.37 18.62 4.10
CA VAL A 100 17.23 19.73 4.54
C VAL A 100 17.52 19.60 6.02
N TYR A 101 18.81 19.66 6.38
CA TYR A 101 19.25 19.71 7.76
C TYR A 101 19.11 21.13 8.30
N LEU A 102 18.04 21.37 9.06
CA LEU A 102 17.71 22.71 9.56
C LEU A 102 18.61 23.13 10.73
N ARG A 103 18.84 22.21 11.66
CA ARG A 103 19.54 22.50 12.92
C ARG A 103 20.06 21.23 13.58
N HIS A 104 20.89 21.42 14.61
CA HIS A 104 21.28 20.35 15.52
C HIS A 104 20.14 20.01 16.49
N PRO A 105 19.98 18.72 16.87
CA PRO A 105 18.95 18.30 17.81
C PRO A 105 19.17 18.92 19.19
N VAL A 106 18.13 19.51 19.75
CA VAL A 106 18.16 20.17 21.06
C VAL A 106 17.12 19.59 22.01
N ALA A 107 17.40 19.62 23.31
CA ALA A 107 16.42 19.32 24.35
C ALA A 107 15.59 20.57 24.67
N ARG A 108 14.26 20.44 24.67
CA ARG A 108 13.29 21.48 25.04
C ARG A 108 12.59 21.06 26.34
N ARG A 109 11.86 21.99 26.96
CA ARG A 109 11.06 21.65 28.16
C ARG A 109 10.00 20.61 27.77
N GLY A 110 10.11 19.41 28.32
CA GLY A 110 9.16 18.32 28.12
C GLY A 110 9.49 17.35 26.98
N GLU A 111 10.45 17.64 26.10
CA GLU A 111 10.81 16.76 24.99
C GLU A 111 12.28 16.90 24.59
N ALA A 112 12.87 15.82 24.07
CA ALA A 112 14.17 15.85 23.41
C ALA A 112 13.99 15.50 21.94
N GLU A 113 14.67 16.22 21.04
CA GLU A 113 14.57 15.96 19.60
C GLU A 113 15.33 14.68 19.17
N VAL A 114 16.24 14.16 20.01
CA VAL A 114 17.00 12.92 19.73
C VAL A 114 16.09 11.70 19.85
N PRO A 115 15.93 10.88 18.80
CA PRO A 115 15.09 9.69 18.88
C PRO A 115 15.81 8.58 19.65
N THR A 116 15.34 8.30 20.87
CA THR A 116 15.84 7.18 21.69
C THR A 116 14.67 6.34 22.23
N PRO A 117 14.71 5.00 22.12
CA PRO A 117 13.69 4.13 22.70
C PRO A 117 13.88 3.93 24.22
N PHE A 118 14.88 4.56 24.83
CA PHE A 118 15.26 4.37 26.23
C PHE A 118 14.73 5.48 27.13
N PRO A 119 14.36 5.16 28.39
CA PRO A 119 13.97 6.16 29.37
C PRO A 119 15.17 7.02 29.80
N ILE A 120 14.86 8.17 30.42
CA ILE A 120 15.87 9.15 30.83
C ILE A 120 16.93 8.56 31.78
N ASP A 121 16.54 7.66 32.68
CA ASP A 121 17.46 7.04 33.66
C ASP A 121 18.58 6.25 32.97
N GLN A 122 18.25 5.51 31.91
CA GLN A 122 19.25 4.76 31.14
C GLN A 122 20.19 5.68 30.39
N ASN A 123 19.66 6.77 29.81
CA ASN A 123 20.49 7.79 29.15
C ASN A 123 21.44 8.48 30.14
N GLN A 124 21.00 8.73 31.38
CA GLN A 124 21.84 9.31 32.43
C GLN A 124 22.97 8.37 32.86
N LEU A 125 22.67 7.08 33.04
CA LEU A 125 23.68 6.06 33.34
C LEU A 125 24.70 5.94 32.21
N ALA A 126 24.23 5.93 30.95
CA ALA A 126 25.10 5.91 29.79
C ALA A 126 26.02 7.14 29.76
N PHE A 127 25.48 8.34 30.01
CA PHE A 127 26.28 9.56 30.08
C PHE A 127 27.39 9.47 31.16
N ASN A 128 27.04 9.00 32.36
CA ASN A 128 28.01 8.84 33.45
C ASN A 128 29.15 7.86 33.09
N TRP A 129 28.81 6.74 32.45
CA TRP A 129 29.82 5.80 31.95
C TRP A 129 30.77 6.48 30.97
N TYR A 130 30.26 7.22 29.97
CA TYR A 130 31.10 7.84 28.95
C TYR A 130 31.99 8.98 29.46
N LEU A 131 31.68 9.61 30.61
CA LEU A 131 32.58 10.59 31.24
C LEU A 131 33.89 9.97 31.74
N ARG A 132 33.86 8.71 32.21
CA ARG A 132 35.02 8.07 32.87
C ARG A 132 35.47 6.78 32.20
N ARG A 133 34.66 6.24 31.27
CA ARG A 133 34.80 4.93 30.62
C ARG A 133 34.93 3.77 31.62
N ARG A 134 34.25 3.89 32.77
CA ARG A 134 34.20 2.92 33.87
C ARG A 134 33.05 3.23 34.82
#